data_AF-A0A761SBJ3-F1
#
_entry.id   AF-A0A761SBJ3-F1
#
_cell.length_a   1.000
_cell.length_b   1.000
_cell.length_c   1.000
_cell.angle_alpha   90.00
_cell.angle_beta   90.00
_cell.angle_gamma   90.00
#
_symmetry.space_group_name_H-M   'P 1'
#
loop_
_entity.id
_entity.type
_entity.pdbx_description
1 polymer ?
#
loop_
_entity_poly.entity_id
_entity_poly.type
_entity_poly.pdbx_seq_one_letter_code
_entity_poly.pdbx_strand_id
1 'polypeptide(L)' 'AGMAVGVLALDISGKESVLTYYKSGTFVTGALLWPDGVAGEIKTNAFVGTAISHC' A
#
# COMPACT_ATOMS: atom_id res chain seq x y z
N ALA A 1 8.93 -5.27 -6.88
CA ALA A 1 7.52 -5.07 -7.29
C ALA A 1 6.68 -6.23 -6.76
N GLY A 2 5.38 -6.05 -6.55
CA GLY A 2 4.42 -7.10 -6.16
C GLY A 2 4.50 -7.60 -4.71
N MET A 3 5.24 -6.90 -3.84
CA MET A 3 5.40 -7.31 -2.43
C MET A 3 4.38 -6.66 -1.51
N ALA A 4 3.69 -5.59 -1.95
CA ALA A 4 2.68 -4.93 -1.14
C ALA A 4 1.35 -5.66 -1.26
N VAL A 5 0.84 -6.16 -0.13
CA VAL A 5 -0.38 -7.00 -0.07
C VAL A 5 -1.63 -6.24 0.40
N GLY A 6 -1.48 -4.99 0.85
CA GLY A 6 -2.56 -4.19 1.42
C GLY A 6 -2.17 -2.74 1.67
N VAL A 7 -3.16 -1.88 1.85
CA VAL A 7 -2.99 -0.48 2.29
C VAL A 7 -3.61 -0.33 3.67
N LEU A 8 -2.85 0.20 4.64
CA LEU A 8 -3.35 0.37 6.00
C LEU A 8 -4.55 1.32 6.02
N ALA A 9 -5.64 0.92 6.67
CA ALA A 9 -6.90 1.67 6.69
C ALA A 9 -7.08 2.53 7.95
N LEU A 10 -6.40 2.18 9.04
CA LEU A 10 -6.44 2.87 10.33
C LEU A 10 -5.02 3.19 10.78
N ASP A 11 -4.81 4.37 11.37
CA ASP A 11 -3.51 4.75 11.91
C ASP A 11 -3.13 3.85 13.11
N ILE A 12 -1.83 3.64 13.32
CA ILE A 12 -1.29 2.72 14.32
C ILE A 12 -0.15 3.32 15.12
N SER A 13 -0.08 2.96 16.40
CA SER A 13 0.96 3.40 17.33
C SER A 13 2.16 2.44 17.40
N GLY A 14 2.06 1.25 16.79
CA GLY A 14 3.10 0.23 16.76
C GLY A 14 3.03 -0.78 17.92
N LYS A 15 1.93 -0.82 18.66
CA LYS A 15 1.69 -1.74 19.78
C LYS A 15 0.53 -2.71 19.54
N GLU A 16 -0.16 -2.54 18.41
CA GLU A 16 -1.36 -3.28 18.05
C GLU A 16 -1.00 -4.71 17.64
N SER A 17 -1.77 -5.69 18.13
CA SER A 17 -1.63 -7.09 17.73
C SER A 17 -2.43 -7.43 16.46
N VAL A 18 -3.36 -6.56 16.06
CA VAL A 18 -4.24 -6.73 14.90
C VAL A 18 -4.31 -5.43 14.12
N LEU A 19 -4.20 -5.53 12.80
CA LEU A 19 -4.22 -4.40 11.86
C LEU A 19 -5.42 -4.51 10.92
N THR A 20 -5.96 -3.37 10.50
CA THR A 20 -7.03 -3.29 9.50
C THR A 20 -6.49 -2.64 8.23
N TYR A 21 -6.70 -3.30 7.08
CA TYR A 21 -6.16 -2.87 5.80
C TYR A 21 -7.19 -3.04 4.67
N TYR A 22 -7.08 -2.21 3.65
CA TYR A 22 -7.78 -2.39 2.38
C TYR A 22 -7.11 -3.52 1.58
N LYS A 23 -7.91 -4.51 1.18
CA LYS A 23 -7.47 -5.64 0.35
C LYS A 23 -7.79 -5.48 -1.14
N SER A 24 -8.50 -4.42 -1.51
CA SER A 24 -8.93 -4.13 -2.89
C SER A 24 -9.30 -2.67 -3.07
N GLY A 25 -9.26 -2.18 -4.31
CA GLY A 25 -9.70 -0.84 -4.70
C GLY A 25 -8.64 -0.05 -5.48
N THR A 26 -9.05 1.09 -6.01
CA THR A 26 -8.15 2.02 -6.74
C THR A 26 -7.87 3.23 -5.88
N PHE A 27 -6.59 3.49 -5.57
CA PHE A 27 -6.15 4.59 -4.71
C PHE A 27 -5.49 5.71 -5.52
N VAL A 28 -5.57 6.95 -5.03
CA VAL A 28 -4.83 8.06 -5.63
C VAL A 28 -3.36 7.94 -5.24
N THR A 29 -2.44 7.93 -6.22
CA THR A 29 -1.00 7.70 -5.96
C THR A 29 -0.41 8.70 -4.95
N GLY A 30 -0.87 9.95 -4.98
CA GLY A 30 -0.42 11.02 -4.08
C GLY A 30 -1.01 10.96 -2.66
N ALA A 31 -2.07 10.15 -2.44
CA ALA A 31 -2.64 9.95 -1.11
C ALA A 31 -1.94 8.82 -0.33
N LEU A 32 -1.15 7.98 -1.00
CA LEU A 32 -0.40 6.89 -0.38
C LEU A 32 0.93 7.42 0.20
N LEU A 33 1.21 7.03 1.43
CA LEU A 33 2.51 7.26 2.07
C LEU A 33 3.47 6.15 1.64
N TRP A 34 4.45 6.50 0.81
CA TRP A 34 5.44 5.54 0.29
C TRP A 34 6.71 5.57 1.14
N PRO A 35 7.38 4.42 1.35
CA PRO A 35 8.69 4.40 1.98
C PRO A 35 9.71 5.23 1.19
N ASP A 36 10.66 5.83 1.90
CA ASP A 36 11.73 6.61 1.28
C ASP A 36 12.61 5.74 0.38
N GLY A 37 13.05 6.31 -0.75
CA GLY A 37 13.97 5.63 -1.68
C GLY A 37 13.34 4.59 -2.60
N VAL A 38 12.01 4.42 -2.60
CA VAL A 38 11.34 3.52 -3.54
C VAL A 38 11.39 4.08 -4.97
N ALA A 39 12.01 3.32 -5.88
CA ALA A 39 12.08 3.66 -7.30
C ALA A 39 10.68 3.68 -7.95
N GLY A 40 10.49 4.56 -8.94
CA GLY A 40 9.18 4.78 -9.59
C GLY A 40 8.56 3.50 -10.17
N GLU A 41 9.34 2.63 -10.79
CA GLU A 41 8.83 1.36 -11.33
C GLU A 41 8.36 0.39 -10.23
N ILE A 42 9.09 0.34 -9.12
CA ILE A 42 8.74 -0.48 -7.96
C ILE A 42 7.46 0.05 -7.29
N LYS A 43 7.30 1.38 -7.28
CA LYS A 43 6.10 2.08 -6.80
C LYS A 43 4.88 1.72 -7.66
N THR A 44 4.97 1.90 -8.97
CA THR A 44 3.88 1.60 -9.92
C THR A 44 3.43 0.14 -9.86
N ASN A 45 4.38 -0.78 -9.68
CA ASN A 45 4.10 -2.21 -9.66
C ASN A 45 4.02 -2.77 -8.23
N ALA A 46 3.85 -1.94 -7.20
CA ALA A 46 3.92 -2.38 -5.81
C ALA A 46 2.87 -3.45 -5.46
N PHE A 47 1.66 -3.31 -6.01
CA PHE A 47 0.48 -4.12 -5.71
C PHE A 47 0.12 -5.17 -6.79
N VAL A 48 0.97 -5.36 -7.80
CA VAL A 48 0.75 -6.36 -8.85
C VAL A 48 0.55 -7.74 -8.23
N GLY A 49 -0.53 -8.43 -8.63
CA GLY A 49 -0.93 -9.72 -8.06
C GLY A 49 -1.99 -9.62 -6.96
N THR A 50 -2.36 -8.41 -6.54
CA THR A 50 -3.48 -8.15 -5.62
C THR A 50 -4.68 -7.52 -6.34
N ALA A 51 -5.78 -7.31 -5.62
CA ALA A 51 -6.94 -6.56 -6.12
C ALA A 51 -6.83 -5.03 -5.92
N ILE A 52 -5.63 -4.54 -5.63
CA ILE A 52 -5.34 -3.12 -5.38
C ILE A 52 -4.63 -2.52 -6.59
N SER A 53 -5.06 -1.33 -6.99
CA SER A 53 -4.42 -0.52 -8.02
C SER A 53 -4.32 0.94 -7.56
N HIS A 54 -3.53 1.75 -8.27
CA HIS A 54 -3.45 3.19 -8.01
C HIS A 54 -3.18 3.99 -9.27
N CYS A 55 -3.67 5.23 -9.31
CA CYS A 55 -3.40 6.21 -10.36
C CYS A 55 -3.14 7.60 -9.77
#